data_AF-A0A4Q2A2K6-F1
#
_entry.id   AF-A0A4Q2A2K6-F1
#
_cell.length_a   1.000
_cell.length_b   1.000
_cell.length_c   1.000
_cell.angle_alpha   90.00
_cell.angle_beta   90.00
_cell.angle_gamma   90.00
#
_symmetry.space_group_name_H-M   'P 1'
#
loop_
_entity.id
_entity.type
_entity.pdbx_description
1 polymer ?
#
loop_
_entity_poly.entity_id
_entity_poly.type
_entity_poly.pdbx_seq_one_letter_code
_entity_poly.pdbx_strand_id
1 'polypeptide(L)'
;MFSTIHGGLMKDIIMYTTSTCPHCKTAKQALTNAGYRYIERNASTDPSAQREMQTMGLMGVPAFNIGGEVFTGFDFEKIKRLVDYVIMPCPKCEKKLRLPKGKDKLRITCPHCEHQFTLLKK
;
A
#
# COMPACT_ATOMS: atom_id res chain seq x y z
N MET A 1 2.14 29.26 -3.97
CA MET A 1 0.73 28.93 -3.68
C MET A 1 0.64 27.43 -3.40
N PHE A 2 0.00 27.09 -2.27
CA PHE A 2 -0.23 25.76 -1.67
C PHE A 2 0.97 25.03 -1.04
N SER A 3 1.25 25.43 0.20
CA SER A 3 1.66 24.52 1.28
C SER A 3 0.85 23.23 1.28
N THR A 4 1.51 22.08 1.43
CA THR A 4 1.17 21.08 2.46
C THR A 4 2.38 20.19 2.74
N ILE A 5 3.09 20.52 3.81
CA ILE A 5 3.84 19.59 4.65
C ILE A 5 2.88 18.48 5.10
N HIS A 6 3.10 17.23 4.69
CA HIS A 6 2.65 16.04 5.41
C HIS A 6 3.64 14.89 5.14
N GLY A 7 4.49 14.62 6.12
CA GLY A 7 5.33 13.44 6.16
C GLY A 7 4.47 12.17 6.23
N GLY A 8 4.78 11.23 5.34
CA GLY A 8 4.19 9.91 5.24
C GLY A 8 4.18 9.51 3.79
N LEU A 9 5.11 8.64 3.37
CA LEU A 9 5.12 8.08 2.01
C LEU A 9 3.77 7.38 1.77
N MET A 10 2.83 8.07 1.13
CA MET A 10 1.63 7.46 0.58
C MET A 10 2.11 6.69 -0.64
N LYS A 11 2.28 5.37 -0.50
CA LYS A 11 2.58 4.54 -1.66
C LYS A 11 1.39 4.63 -2.62
N ASP A 12 1.63 5.03 -3.86
CA ASP A 12 0.62 4.98 -4.92
C ASP A 12 0.14 3.53 -5.06
N ILE A 13 -1.17 3.33 -4.92
CA ILE A 13 -1.82 2.06 -5.16
C ILE A 13 -2.17 2.02 -6.64
N ILE A 14 -1.51 1.19 -7.42
CA ILE A 14 -1.87 0.96 -8.83
C ILE A 14 -2.65 -0.34 -8.89
N MET A 15 -3.88 -0.29 -9.37
CA MET A 15 -4.74 -1.45 -9.58
C MET A 15 -4.82 -1.77 -11.06
N TYR A 16 -4.31 -2.93 -11.44
CA TYR A 16 -4.42 -3.47 -12.78
C TYR A 16 -5.71 -4.27 -12.93
N THR A 17 -6.53 -3.89 -13.89
CA THR A 17 -7.83 -4.49 -14.19
C THR A 17 -7.92 -4.90 -15.65
N THR A 18 -8.96 -5.66 -16.01
CA THR A 18 -9.34 -5.91 -17.41
C THR A 18 -10.82 -5.64 -17.61
N SER A 19 -11.23 -5.39 -18.86
CA SER A 19 -12.61 -5.06 -19.21
C SER A 19 -13.62 -6.18 -18.91
N THR A 20 -13.17 -7.43 -18.81
CA THR A 20 -14.01 -8.62 -18.65
C THR A 20 -13.93 -9.27 -17.26
N CYS A 21 -13.31 -8.63 -16.27
CA CYS A 21 -13.15 -9.23 -14.94
C CYS A 21 -14.21 -8.75 -13.93
N PRO A 22 -15.15 -9.60 -13.47
CA PRO A 22 -16.14 -9.22 -12.47
C PRO A 22 -15.51 -8.92 -11.10
N HIS A 23 -14.44 -9.63 -10.72
CA HIS A 23 -13.75 -9.44 -9.43
C HIS A 23 -13.05 -8.08 -9.31
N CYS A 24 -12.66 -7.46 -10.43
CA CYS A 24 -12.05 -6.13 -10.43
C CYS A 24 -13.01 -5.05 -9.89
N LYS A 25 -14.32 -5.18 -10.13
CA LYS A 25 -15.32 -4.21 -9.66
C LYS A 25 -15.41 -4.21 -8.12
N THR A 26 -15.44 -5.40 -7.51
CA THR A 26 -15.47 -5.54 -6.05
C THR A 26 -14.22 -4.93 -5.42
N ALA A 27 -13.05 -5.18 -6.00
CA ALA A 27 -11.80 -4.61 -5.53
C ALA A 27 -11.80 -3.07 -5.57
N LYS A 28 -12.24 -2.52 -6.70
CA LYS A 28 -12.38 -1.08 -6.93
C LYS A 28 -13.28 -0.44 -5.87
N GLN A 29 -14.45 -1.05 -5.63
CA GLN A 29 -15.40 -0.58 -4.62
C GLN A 29 -14.82 -0.66 -3.21
N ALA A 30 -14.11 -1.73 -2.87
CA ALA A 30 -13.51 -1.88 -1.55
C ALA A 30 -12.45 -0.81 -1.27
N LEU A 31 -11.58 -0.51 -2.25
CA LEU A 31 -10.59 0.56 -2.16
C LEU A 31 -11.25 1.93 -2.01
N THR A 32 -12.24 2.23 -2.85
CA THR A 32 -12.99 3.49 -2.80
C THR A 32 -13.76 3.65 -1.48
N ASN A 33 -14.42 2.60 -1.01
CA ASN A 33 -15.17 2.61 0.26
C ASN A 33 -14.23 2.77 1.47
N ALA A 34 -13.02 2.23 1.40
CA ALA A 34 -12.00 2.43 2.40
C ALA A 34 -11.33 3.82 2.35
N GLY A 35 -11.67 4.65 1.35
CA GLY A 35 -11.10 5.99 1.17
C GLY A 35 -9.65 5.99 0.67
N TYR A 36 -9.17 4.88 0.12
CA TYR A 36 -7.83 4.79 -0.44
C TYR A 36 -7.77 5.45 -1.83
N ARG A 37 -6.75 6.27 -2.06
CA ARG A 37 -6.43 6.78 -3.39
C ARG A 37 -5.67 5.71 -4.16
N TYR A 38 -6.17 5.35 -5.35
CA TYR A 38 -5.53 4.39 -6.25
C TYR A 38 -5.67 4.84 -7.71
N ILE A 39 -4.76 4.33 -8.53
CA ILE A 39 -4.71 4.53 -9.97
C ILE A 39 -5.19 3.24 -10.62
N GLU A 40 -6.29 3.29 -11.36
CA GLU A 40 -6.76 2.16 -12.16
C GLU A 40 -6.03 2.12 -13.51
N ARG A 41 -5.53 0.94 -13.88
CA ARG A 41 -4.84 0.67 -15.14
C ARG A 41 -5.50 -0.54 -15.81
N ASN A 42 -6.24 -0.31 -16.88
CA ASN A 42 -6.93 -1.38 -17.58
C ASN A 42 -6.01 -2.01 -18.64
N ALA A 43 -5.52 -3.22 -18.39
CA ALA A 43 -4.65 -3.96 -19.29
C ALA A 43 -5.34 -4.44 -20.59
N SER A 44 -6.66 -4.36 -20.71
CA SER A 44 -7.37 -4.60 -21.98
C SER A 44 -7.36 -3.39 -22.91
N THR A 45 -7.27 -2.17 -22.38
CA THR A 45 -7.33 -0.92 -23.17
C THR A 45 -6.01 -0.15 -23.18
N ASP A 46 -5.13 -0.40 -22.21
CA ASP A 46 -3.83 0.25 -22.06
C ASP A 46 -2.70 -0.78 -22.28
N PRO A 47 -2.00 -0.73 -23.43
CA PRO A 47 -0.90 -1.66 -23.74
C PRO A 47 0.27 -1.54 -22.76
N SER A 48 0.47 -0.36 -22.15
CA SER A 48 1.55 -0.14 -21.19
C SER A 48 1.27 -0.91 -19.90
N ALA A 49 0.04 -0.87 -19.40
CA ALA A 49 -0.41 -1.64 -18.25
C ALA A 49 -0.24 -3.14 -18.47
N GLN A 50 -0.59 -3.62 -19.66
CA GLN A 50 -0.38 -5.03 -20.04
C GLN A 50 1.11 -5.41 -20.03
N ARG A 51 1.98 -4.52 -20.50
CA ARG A 51 3.43 -4.75 -20.51
C ARG A 51 4.04 -4.71 -19.11
N GLU A 52 3.58 -3.80 -18.26
CA GLU A 52 3.96 -3.76 -16.84
C GLU A 52 3.60 -5.06 -16.14
N MET A 53 2.37 -5.54 -16.32
CA MET A 53 1.94 -6.83 -15.76
C MET A 53 2.85 -7.98 -16.20
N GLN A 54 3.17 -8.06 -17.49
CA GLN A 54 4.08 -9.08 -18.03
C GLN A 54 5.49 -8.96 -17.44
N THR A 55 6.01 -7.74 -17.33
CA THR A 55 7.34 -7.47 -16.77
C THR A 55 7.41 -7.83 -15.28
N MET A 56 6.31 -7.63 -14.56
CA MET A 56 6.16 -7.95 -13.14
C MET A 56 5.82 -9.44 -12.91
N GLY A 57 5.59 -10.24 -13.96
CA GLY A 57 5.19 -11.63 -13.85
C GLY A 57 3.76 -11.84 -13.31
N LEU A 58 2.90 -10.82 -13.43
CA LEU A 58 1.51 -10.89 -13.00
C LEU A 58 0.70 -11.73 -14.00
N MET A 59 0.28 -12.92 -13.57
CA MET A 59 -0.44 -13.89 -14.42
C MET A 59 -1.97 -13.77 -14.38
N GLY A 60 -2.53 -12.83 -13.61
CA GLY A 60 -3.97 -12.69 -13.46
C GLY A 60 -4.39 -11.34 -12.91
N VAL A 61 -5.68 -11.06 -13.03
CA VAL A 61 -6.33 -9.86 -12.48
C VAL A 61 -7.43 -10.24 -11.48
N PRO A 62 -7.74 -9.38 -10.49
CA PRO A 62 -7.14 -8.07 -10.24
C PRO A 62 -5.71 -8.18 -9.70
N ALA A 63 -4.83 -7.29 -10.13
CA ALA A 63 -3.47 -7.19 -9.60
C ALA A 63 -3.20 -5.79 -9.05
N PHE A 64 -2.28 -5.70 -8.11
CA PHE A 64 -1.98 -4.48 -7.38
C PHE A 64 -0.48 -4.26 -7.30
N ASN A 65 -0.06 -3.01 -7.45
CA ASN A 65 1.29 -2.54 -7.21
C ASN A 65 1.22 -1.43 -6.17
N ILE A 66 1.82 -1.65 -4.99
CA ILE A 66 1.80 -0.71 -3.87
C ILE A 66 3.24 -0.37 -3.49
N GLY A 67 3.75 0.72 -4.08
CA GLY A 67 5.12 1.22 -3.88
C GLY A 67 6.20 0.15 -4.10
N GLY A 68 6.08 -0.59 -5.20
CA GLY A 68 7.03 -1.62 -5.63
C GLY A 68 6.68 -3.05 -5.21
N GLU A 69 5.69 -3.24 -4.33
CA GLU A 69 5.18 -4.57 -3.99
C GLU A 69 4.02 -4.93 -4.92
N VAL A 70 4.25 -5.94 -5.75
CA VAL A 70 3.30 -6.42 -6.76
C VAL A 70 2.68 -7.73 -6.30
N PHE A 71 1.35 -7.86 -6.44
CA PHE A 71 0.66 -9.11 -6.17
C PHE A 71 -0.60 -9.26 -7.01
N THR A 72 -0.92 -10.51 -7.34
CA THR A 72 -2.16 -10.91 -8.01
C THR A 72 -3.18 -11.39 -6.98
N GLY A 73 -4.45 -11.08 -7.20
CA GLY A 73 -5.56 -11.44 -6.31
C GLY A 73 -6.07 -10.26 -5.50
N PHE A 74 -7.38 -10.26 -5.22
CA PHE A 74 -8.01 -9.25 -4.38
C PHE A 74 -7.93 -9.65 -2.91
N ASP A 75 -6.98 -9.06 -2.19
CA ASP A 75 -6.78 -9.25 -0.75
C ASP A 75 -6.84 -7.91 -0.01
N PHE A 76 -8.01 -7.55 0.50
CA PHE A 76 -8.21 -6.27 1.19
C PHE A 76 -7.29 -6.12 2.42
N GLU A 77 -7.07 -7.19 3.18
CA GLU A 77 -6.14 -7.17 4.31
C GLU A 77 -4.70 -6.92 3.88
N LYS A 78 -4.27 -7.52 2.76
CA LYS A 78 -2.91 -7.36 2.23
C LYS A 78 -2.70 -5.92 1.75
N ILE A 79 -3.66 -5.37 1.01
CA ILE A 79 -3.68 -3.96 0.62
C ILE A 79 -3.56 -3.07 1.85
N LYS A 80 -4.40 -3.28 2.87
CA LYS A 80 -4.39 -2.49 4.10
C LYS A 80 -3.02 -2.52 4.78
N ARG A 81 -2.38 -3.70 4.86
CA ARG A 81 -1.02 -3.84 5.42
C ARG A 81 0.00 -3.05 4.60
N LEU A 82 -0.07 -3.15 3.27
CA LEU A 82 0.83 -2.48 2.32
C LEU A 82 0.71 -0.95 2.35
N VAL A 83 -0.49 -0.44 2.56
CA VAL A 83 -0.79 0.99 2.59
C VAL A 83 -0.55 1.59 3.98
N ASP A 84 -0.78 0.85 5.07
CA ASP A 84 -0.69 1.38 6.44
C ASP A 84 0.75 1.35 7.01
N TYR A 85 1.78 0.93 6.26
CA TYR A 85 3.16 0.98 6.78
C TYR A 85 3.62 2.41 7.07
N VAL A 86 4.05 2.66 8.30
CA VAL A 86 4.59 3.97 8.70
C VAL A 86 6.09 3.86 8.84
N ILE A 87 6.79 4.70 8.10
CA ILE A 87 8.19 5.00 8.39
C ILE A 87 8.18 6.17 9.36
N MET A 88 8.52 5.90 10.62
CA MET A 88 8.74 6.96 11.59
C MET A 88 10.20 6.98 12.03
N PRO A 89 10.79 8.17 12.22
CA PRO A 89 12.05 8.29 12.93
C PRO A 89 11.82 7.86 14.37
N CYS A 90 12.74 7.08 14.93
CA CYS A 90 12.69 6.82 16.36
C CYS A 90 12.98 8.11 17.14
N PRO A 91 12.21 8.43 18.19
CA PRO A 91 12.42 9.62 19.01
C PRO A 91 13.78 9.66 19.72
N LYS A 92 14.46 8.51 19.87
CA LYS A 92 15.75 8.39 20.54
C LYS A 92 16.94 8.16 19.60
N CYS A 93 16.74 7.43 18.50
CA CYS A 93 17.83 7.01 17.59
C CYS A 93 17.84 7.74 16.25
N GLU A 94 16.86 8.63 15.95
CA GLU A 94 16.59 9.26 14.63
C GLU A 94 16.48 8.29 13.43
N LYS A 95 16.70 6.99 13.68
CA LYS A 95 16.75 5.95 12.68
C LYS A 95 15.34 5.64 12.19
N LYS A 96 15.19 5.58 10.87
CA LYS A 96 13.92 5.30 10.19
C LYS A 96 13.53 3.84 10.46
N LEU A 97 12.54 3.63 11.33
CA LEU A 97 11.96 2.31 11.56
C LEU A 97 10.75 2.11 10.65
N ARG A 98 10.70 0.96 9.98
CA ARG A 98 9.48 0.48 9.31
C ARG A 98 8.59 -0.18 10.34
N LEU A 99 7.39 0.35 10.54
CA LEU A 99 6.43 -0.22 11.48
C LEU A 99 5.19 -0.75 10.75
N PRO A 100 4.82 -2.02 10.97
CA PRO A 100 3.51 -2.52 10.54
C PRO A 100 2.44 -1.86 11.41
N LYS A 101 1.57 -1.08 10.80
CA LYS A 101 0.45 -0.46 11.50
C LYS A 101 -0.74 -1.42 11.36
N GLY A 102 -1.24 -1.92 12.49
CA GLY A 102 -2.24 -3.00 12.49
C GLY A 102 -2.68 -3.54 13.84
N LYS A 103 -2.13 -3.05 14.97
CA LYS A 103 -2.60 -3.39 16.31
C LYS A 103 -2.69 -2.13 17.17
N ASP A 104 -3.81 -1.99 17.90
CA ASP A 104 -4.10 -0.90 18.84
C ASP A 104 -3.03 -0.68 19.93
N LYS A 105 -2.22 -1.72 20.22
CA LYS A 105 -1.07 -1.65 21.12
C LYS A 105 0.12 -2.36 20.49
N LEU A 106 1.03 -1.60 19.91
CA LEU A 106 2.28 -2.12 19.38
C LEU A 106 3.44 -1.64 20.26
N ARG A 107 4.04 -2.58 21.00
CA ARG A 107 5.31 -2.39 21.70
C ARG A 107 6.43 -2.64 20.72
N ILE A 108 7.22 -1.62 20.45
CA ILE A 108 8.28 -1.65 19.45
C ILE A 108 9.59 -1.35 20.16
N THR A 109 10.63 -2.12 19.84
CA THR A 109 12.00 -1.87 20.31
C THR A 109 12.83 -1.37 19.12
N CYS A 110 13.46 -0.18 19.20
CA CYS A 110 14.44 0.25 18.18
C CYS A 110 15.63 -0.73 18.23
N PRO A 111 15.96 -1.48 17.16
CA PRO A 111 17.12 -2.39 17.16
C PRO A 111 18.46 -1.64 17.19
N HIS A 112 18.43 -0.30 17.15
CA HIS A 112 19.61 0.55 17.12
C HIS A 112 19.90 1.28 18.44
N CYS A 113 18.92 1.42 19.32
CA CYS A 113 19.12 2.06 20.63
C CYS A 113 18.40 1.36 21.77
N GLU A 114 17.84 0.18 21.49
CA GLU A 114 17.08 -0.68 22.40
C GLU A 114 15.92 0.05 23.11
N HIS A 115 15.53 1.21 22.61
CA HIS A 115 14.48 2.01 23.19
C HIS A 115 13.13 1.39 22.87
N GLN A 116 12.41 1.04 23.93
CA GLN A 116 11.06 0.56 23.84
C GLN A 116 10.08 1.74 23.88
N PHE A 117 9.26 1.86 22.86
CA PHE A 117 8.17 2.85 22.83
C PHE A 117 6.86 2.18 22.42
N THR A 118 5.76 2.72 22.93
CA THR A 118 4.41 2.20 22.70
C THR A 118 3.66 3.18 21.81
N LEU A 119 3.16 2.72 20.68
CA LEU A 119 2.24 3.51 19.87
C LEU A 119 0.81 3.28 20.36
N LEU A 120 0.19 4.35 20.85
CA LEU A 120 -1.25 4.43 21.10
C LEU A 120 -1.86 5.23 19.94
N LYS A 121 -2.64 4.58 19.07
CA LYS A 121 -3.57 5.31 18.19
C LYS A 121 -4.69 5.82 19.11
N LYS A 122 -4.81 7.14 19.25
CA LYS A 122 -5.94 7.80 19.92
C LYS A 122 -7.03 8.07 18.90
#